data_AF-K6Y7V6-F1
#
_entry.id   AF-K6Y7V6-F1
#
_cell.length_a   1.000
_cell.length_b   1.000
_cell.length_c   1.000
_cell.angle_alpha   90.00
_cell.angle_beta   90.00
_cell.angle_gamma   90.00
#
_symmetry.space_group_name_H-M   'P 1'
#
loop_
_entity.id
_entity.type
_entity.pdbx_description
1 polymer ?
#
loop_
_entity_poly.entity_id
_entity_poly.type
_entity_poly.pdbx_seq_one_letter_code
_entity_poly.pdbx_strand_id
1 'polypeptide(L)'
;MQIAVVGCGWLGLPLSLSLQKSGHKIMATCRSKQKTSELTELGFNAETFELGNELMHDRLAALFASRVLVLNIPVGRKNPKTKHYLQHMQALLKHAANSQIQNIIFISTTSVYGDDSGIITEQSATNPQTQSGQINLSLEAMVREYFTDHSTIIRPAGLVGNNRHPAHYLAGKSDLPTPDIRVNLVHQDDVVCAIQTVIEKDIWGKTLHLSALEHPTRAEYYTWAAKRLGLNPPSFINGEGVAMGKQIDATRSLQVLGISLRYPSPFEMCQ
;
A
#
# COMPACT_ATOMS: atom_id res chain seq x y z
N MET A 1 -7.19 -6.73 -20.73
CA MET A 1 -6.37 -5.54 -21.11
C MET A 1 -4.94 -5.65 -20.57
N GLN A 2 -4.02 -4.76 -20.97
CA GLN A 2 -2.68 -4.68 -20.36
C GLN A 2 -2.68 -3.73 -19.15
N ILE A 3 -2.04 -4.16 -18.06
CA ILE A 3 -1.91 -3.41 -16.82
C ILE A 3 -0.43 -3.31 -16.46
N ALA A 4 0.06 -2.09 -16.23
CA ALA A 4 1.39 -1.81 -15.73
C ALA A 4 1.40 -1.86 -14.20
N VAL A 5 2.31 -2.63 -13.60
CA VAL A 5 2.54 -2.67 -12.15
C VAL A 5 3.95 -2.20 -11.86
N VAL A 6 4.07 -0.96 -11.39
CA VAL A 6 5.35 -0.35 -11.03
C VAL A 6 5.66 -0.63 -9.58
N GLY A 7 6.66 -1.48 -9.35
CA GLY A 7 6.97 -2.02 -8.01
C GLY A 7 6.38 -3.41 -7.78
N CYS A 8 6.74 -4.37 -8.63
CA CYS A 8 6.36 -5.78 -8.54
C CYS A 8 7.16 -6.55 -7.47
N GLY A 9 7.12 -6.03 -6.24
CA GLY A 9 7.71 -6.61 -5.05
C GLY A 9 6.66 -7.30 -4.19
N TRP A 10 6.77 -7.12 -2.86
CA TRP A 10 5.95 -7.81 -1.87
C TRP A 10 4.44 -7.72 -2.14
N LEU A 11 3.88 -6.52 -2.37
CA LEU A 11 2.46 -6.35 -2.73
C LEU A 11 2.20 -6.53 -4.24
N GLY A 12 3.11 -6.05 -5.08
CA GLY A 12 2.91 -6.02 -6.53
C GLY A 12 2.93 -7.40 -7.20
N LEU A 13 3.69 -8.36 -6.68
CA LEU A 13 3.75 -9.72 -7.20
C LEU A 13 2.42 -10.49 -7.02
N PRO A 14 1.86 -10.66 -5.80
CA PRO A 14 0.59 -11.34 -5.64
C PRO A 14 -0.54 -10.61 -6.38
N LEU A 15 -0.52 -9.28 -6.44
CA LEU A 15 -1.43 -8.50 -7.28
C LEU A 15 -1.30 -8.89 -8.76
N SER A 16 -0.09 -8.92 -9.29
CA SER A 16 0.18 -9.25 -10.69
C SER A 16 -0.31 -10.65 -11.04
N LEU A 17 -0.09 -11.63 -10.17
CA LEU A 17 -0.60 -12.99 -10.33
C LEU A 17 -2.12 -13.03 -10.32
N SER A 18 -2.77 -12.29 -9.42
CA SER A 18 -4.24 -12.23 -9.34
C SER A 18 -4.86 -11.60 -10.59
N LEU A 19 -4.27 -10.51 -11.10
CA LEU A 19 -4.71 -9.85 -12.32
C LEU A 19 -4.45 -10.72 -13.56
N GLN A 20 -3.31 -11.41 -13.63
CA GLN A 20 -3.03 -12.35 -14.72
C GLN A 20 -4.04 -13.49 -14.75
N LYS A 21 -4.37 -14.07 -13.59
CA LYS A 21 -5.40 -15.11 -13.45
C LYS A 21 -6.78 -14.63 -13.92
N SER A 22 -7.05 -13.34 -13.79
CA SER A 22 -8.30 -12.70 -14.24
C SER A 22 -8.27 -12.29 -15.73
N GLY A 23 -7.25 -12.73 -16.49
CA GLY A 23 -7.15 -12.56 -17.94
C GLY A 23 -6.44 -11.28 -18.39
N HIS A 24 -5.80 -10.54 -17.47
CA HIS A 24 -5.03 -9.35 -17.82
C HIS A 24 -3.60 -9.69 -18.26
N LYS A 25 -3.06 -8.90 -19.19
CA LYS A 25 -1.63 -8.95 -19.53
C LYS A 25 -0.87 -8.05 -18.56
N ILE A 26 0.16 -8.55 -17.92
CA ILE A 26 0.93 -7.78 -16.94
C ILE A 26 2.20 -7.24 -17.56
N MET A 27 2.42 -5.94 -17.40
CA MET A 27 3.70 -5.29 -17.57
C MET A 27 4.26 -4.92 -16.19
N ALA A 28 5.21 -5.70 -15.68
CA ALA A 28 5.75 -5.55 -14.33
C ALA A 28 7.11 -4.84 -14.35
N THR A 29 7.39 -4.05 -13.31
CA THR A 29 8.75 -3.53 -13.10
C THR A 29 9.33 -3.86 -11.74
N CYS A 30 10.65 -4.02 -11.71
CA CYS A 30 11.44 -4.22 -10.50
C CYS A 30 12.84 -3.59 -10.68
N ARG A 31 13.69 -3.60 -9.64
CA ARG A 31 15.00 -2.92 -9.70
C ARG A 31 16.18 -3.81 -10.09
N SER A 32 16.01 -5.13 -10.13
CA SER A 32 17.13 -6.07 -10.35
C SER A 32 16.86 -6.99 -11.53
N LYS A 33 17.88 -7.20 -12.37
CA LYS A 33 17.79 -8.11 -13.53
C LYS A 33 17.37 -9.53 -13.14
N GLN A 34 17.87 -10.06 -12.03
CA GLN A 34 17.47 -11.37 -11.53
C GLN A 34 15.96 -11.45 -11.31
N LYS A 35 15.39 -10.48 -10.60
CA LYS A 35 13.95 -10.42 -10.36
C LYS A 35 13.16 -10.24 -11.66
N THR A 36 13.68 -9.50 -12.64
CA THR A 36 13.06 -9.41 -13.96
C THR A 36 12.96 -10.78 -14.62
N SER A 37 14.02 -11.59 -14.61
CA SER A 37 13.98 -12.97 -15.14
C SER A 37 12.93 -13.83 -14.42
N GLU A 38 12.88 -13.80 -13.09
CA GLU A 38 11.87 -14.53 -12.30
C GLU A 38 10.43 -14.10 -12.67
N LEU A 39 10.20 -12.80 -12.91
CA LEU A 39 8.89 -12.29 -13.32
C LEU A 39 8.52 -12.72 -14.75
N THR A 40 9.49 -12.78 -15.65
CA THR A 40 9.28 -13.27 -17.02
C THR A 40 8.94 -14.77 -17.04
N GLU A 41 9.58 -15.58 -16.18
CA GLU A 41 9.26 -17.01 -16.02
C GLU A 41 7.82 -17.24 -15.52
N LEU A 42 7.27 -16.29 -14.76
CA LEU A 42 5.85 -16.28 -14.36
C LEU A 42 4.89 -15.82 -15.48
N GLY A 43 5.42 -15.56 -16.69
CA GLY A 43 4.63 -15.16 -17.85
C GLY A 43 4.25 -13.68 -17.88
N PHE A 44 4.95 -12.83 -17.11
CA PHE A 44 4.78 -11.37 -17.21
C PHE A 44 5.69 -10.80 -18.30
N ASN A 45 5.28 -9.70 -18.92
CA ASN A 45 6.26 -8.81 -19.55
C ASN A 45 6.94 -8.02 -18.42
N ALA A 46 8.26 -8.12 -18.27
CA ALA A 46 8.96 -7.56 -17.12
C ALA A 46 10.20 -6.78 -17.55
N GLU A 47 10.39 -5.62 -16.93
CA GLU A 47 11.55 -4.76 -17.19
C GLU A 47 12.16 -4.20 -15.91
N THR A 48 13.45 -3.87 -15.98
CA THR A 48 14.11 -3.16 -14.88
C THR A 48 13.74 -1.68 -14.91
N PHE A 49 13.27 -1.15 -13.78
CA PHE A 49 12.97 0.26 -13.60
C PHE A 49 13.39 0.73 -12.21
N GLU A 50 14.07 1.87 -12.18
CA GLU A 50 14.32 2.64 -10.97
C GLU A 50 13.82 4.07 -11.18
N LEU A 51 13.24 4.65 -10.13
CA LEU A 51 12.68 5.98 -10.19
C LEU A 51 13.79 7.01 -10.43
N GLY A 52 13.64 7.79 -11.51
CA GLY A 52 14.67 8.72 -11.98
C GLY A 52 15.42 8.24 -13.21
N ASN A 53 15.20 6.99 -13.65
CA ASN A 53 15.65 6.54 -14.95
C ASN A 53 15.00 7.37 -16.08
N GLU A 54 15.70 7.46 -17.21
CA GLU A 54 15.14 8.03 -18.43
C GLU A 54 13.90 7.24 -18.88
N LEU A 55 12.80 7.97 -19.12
CA LEU A 55 11.50 7.37 -19.45
C LEU A 55 11.34 7.15 -20.96
N MET A 56 12.06 7.93 -21.77
CA MET A 56 12.08 7.85 -23.24
C MET A 56 13.05 6.76 -23.70
N HIS A 57 12.78 5.51 -23.35
CA HIS A 57 13.55 4.37 -23.82
C HIS A 57 12.61 3.25 -24.28
N ASP A 58 12.90 2.65 -25.44
CA ASP A 58 12.16 1.54 -26.05
C ASP A 58 11.73 0.43 -25.06
N ARG A 59 12.56 0.13 -24.05
CA ARG A 59 12.24 -0.89 -23.03
C ARG A 59 11.04 -0.51 -22.16
N LEU A 60 10.88 0.77 -21.84
CA LEU A 60 9.74 1.27 -21.05
C LEU A 60 8.52 1.60 -21.91
N ALA A 61 8.63 1.57 -23.24
CA ALA A 61 7.49 1.83 -24.13
C ALA A 61 6.30 0.88 -23.84
N ALA A 62 6.58 -0.39 -23.53
CA ALA A 62 5.55 -1.37 -23.17
C ALA A 62 4.81 -1.03 -21.86
N LEU A 63 5.46 -0.33 -20.92
CA LEU A 63 4.83 0.16 -19.69
C LEU A 63 3.82 1.26 -20.03
N PHE A 64 4.23 2.24 -20.81
CA PHE A 64 3.40 3.39 -21.18
C PHE A 64 2.36 3.08 -22.28
N ALA A 65 2.43 1.90 -22.88
CA ALA A 65 1.37 1.32 -23.73
C ALA A 65 0.24 0.64 -22.94
N SER A 66 0.39 0.48 -21.62
CA SER A 66 -0.64 -0.13 -20.77
C SER A 66 -1.85 0.80 -20.57
N ARG A 67 -3.04 0.22 -20.34
CA ARG A 67 -4.27 1.00 -20.12
C ARG A 67 -4.43 1.47 -18.67
N VAL A 68 -3.98 0.66 -17.72
CA VAL A 68 -4.03 0.95 -16.28
C VAL A 68 -2.62 0.90 -15.70
N LEU A 69 -2.28 1.85 -14.83
CA LEU A 69 -1.05 1.87 -14.05
C LEU A 69 -1.36 1.65 -12.56
N VAL A 70 -0.78 0.62 -11.96
CA VAL A 70 -0.70 0.46 -10.51
C VAL A 70 0.66 0.97 -10.05
N LEU A 71 0.65 2.10 -9.36
CA LEU A 71 1.84 2.79 -8.86
C LEU A 71 2.07 2.41 -7.39
N ASN A 72 3.03 1.50 -7.18
CA ASN A 72 3.38 0.91 -5.89
C ASN A 72 4.88 1.10 -5.57
N ILE A 73 5.37 2.34 -5.67
CA ILE A 73 6.74 2.69 -5.30
C ILE A 73 6.75 3.16 -3.85
N PRO A 74 7.38 2.43 -2.91
CA PRO A 74 7.42 2.85 -1.52
C PRO A 74 8.27 4.12 -1.35
N VAL A 75 7.76 5.07 -0.57
CA VAL A 75 8.56 6.18 -0.03
C VAL A 75 9.49 5.60 1.04
N GLY A 76 10.68 5.15 0.64
CA GLY A 76 11.58 4.37 1.50
C GLY A 76 11.99 5.11 2.77
N ARG A 77 11.92 4.43 3.93
CA ARG A 77 12.35 4.98 5.25
C ARG A 77 13.87 5.19 5.39
N LYS A 78 14.67 4.59 4.50
CA LYS A 78 16.15 4.55 4.59
C LYS A 78 16.89 5.18 3.40
N ASN A 79 16.18 5.81 2.46
CA ASN A 79 16.81 6.44 1.28
C ASN A 79 16.57 7.96 1.26
N PRO A 80 17.38 8.76 1.96
CA PRO A 80 17.47 10.22 1.78
C PRO A 80 18.14 10.64 0.46
N LYS A 81 18.39 9.71 -0.48
CA LYS A 81 18.61 10.03 -1.90
C LYS A 81 17.22 10.17 -2.54
N THR A 82 16.55 11.30 -2.46
CA THR A 82 16.79 12.37 -3.42
C THR A 82 15.91 13.57 -3.03
N LYS A 83 16.50 14.77 -2.96
CA LYS A 83 15.78 16.04 -3.14
C LYS A 83 14.87 16.01 -4.39
N HIS A 84 15.21 15.13 -5.32
CA HIS A 84 14.54 14.85 -6.59
C HIS A 84 13.46 13.76 -6.55
N TYR A 85 13.14 13.09 -5.43
CA TYR A 85 12.15 12.01 -5.43
C TYR A 85 10.78 12.48 -5.94
N LEU A 86 10.27 13.59 -5.42
CA LEU A 86 9.02 14.20 -5.88
C LEU A 86 9.12 14.64 -7.35
N GLN A 87 10.27 15.16 -7.78
CA GLN A 87 10.50 15.58 -9.16
C GLN A 87 10.49 14.39 -10.13
N HIS A 88 11.12 13.27 -9.75
CA HIS A 88 11.11 12.04 -10.54
C HIS A 88 9.70 11.42 -10.60
N MET A 89 8.96 11.45 -9.49
CA MET A 89 7.56 11.02 -9.46
C MET A 89 6.70 11.91 -10.36
N GLN A 90 6.88 13.23 -10.30
CA GLN A 90 6.19 14.17 -11.17
C GLN A 90 6.50 13.89 -12.65
N ALA A 91 7.77 13.65 -12.99
CA ALA A 91 8.16 13.29 -14.36
C ALA A 91 7.51 11.98 -14.82
N LEU A 92 7.49 10.96 -13.95
CA LEU A 92 6.82 9.68 -14.23
C LEU A 92 5.32 9.85 -14.45
N LEU A 93 4.64 10.57 -13.55
CA LEU A 93 3.19 10.82 -13.63
C LEU A 93 2.84 11.63 -14.87
N LYS A 94 3.61 12.69 -15.15
CA LYS A 94 3.45 13.51 -16.36
C LYS A 94 3.64 12.67 -17.62
N HIS A 95 4.67 11.83 -17.68
CA HIS A 95 4.88 10.98 -18.85
C HIS A 95 3.76 9.94 -18.99
N ALA A 96 3.33 9.31 -17.89
CA ALA A 96 2.20 8.39 -17.90
C ALA A 96 0.90 9.05 -18.39
N ALA A 97 0.59 10.26 -17.94
CA ALA A 97 -0.61 10.99 -18.36
C ALA A 97 -0.59 11.41 -19.84
N ASN A 98 0.58 11.51 -20.46
CA ASN A 98 0.74 11.78 -21.89
C ASN A 98 0.92 10.50 -22.73
N SER A 99 0.59 9.33 -22.17
CA SER A 99 0.74 8.02 -22.81
C SER A 99 -0.61 7.32 -23.03
N GLN A 100 -0.61 5.99 -23.22
CA GLN A 100 -1.85 5.21 -23.36
C GLN A 100 -2.50 4.85 -22.02
N ILE A 101 -1.86 5.20 -20.89
CA ILE A 101 -2.41 4.99 -19.55
C ILE A 101 -3.61 5.92 -19.36
N GLN A 102 -4.77 5.32 -19.12
CA GLN A 102 -6.01 6.06 -18.91
C GLN A 102 -6.35 6.17 -17.43
N ASN A 103 -6.04 5.12 -16.65
CA ASN A 103 -6.37 5.06 -15.24
C ASN A 103 -5.16 4.74 -14.38
N ILE A 104 -5.13 5.27 -13.16
CA ILE A 104 -4.05 5.03 -12.21
C ILE A 104 -4.59 4.63 -10.84
N ILE A 105 -3.95 3.63 -10.23
CA ILE A 105 -4.13 3.29 -8.82
C ILE A 105 -2.84 3.66 -8.10
N PHE A 106 -2.95 4.54 -7.10
CA PHE A 106 -1.81 4.89 -6.26
C PHE A 106 -1.96 4.28 -4.87
N ILE A 107 -0.94 3.51 -4.47
CA ILE A 107 -0.87 2.91 -3.13
C ILE A 107 -0.22 3.93 -2.18
N SER A 108 -1.06 4.68 -1.47
CA SER A 108 -0.69 5.66 -0.45
C SER A 108 -0.60 5.01 0.94
N THR A 109 -0.98 5.72 2.00
CA THR A 109 -0.93 5.26 3.39
C THR A 109 -1.85 6.06 4.29
N THR A 110 -2.35 5.46 5.37
CA THR A 110 -3.07 6.19 6.44
C THR A 110 -2.15 7.05 7.33
N SER A 111 -0.83 7.04 7.11
CA SER A 111 0.10 7.99 7.75
C SER A 111 -0.12 9.44 7.32
N VAL A 112 -0.89 9.69 6.25
CA VAL A 112 -1.31 11.06 5.86
C VAL A 112 -2.15 11.78 6.92
N TYR A 113 -2.73 11.03 7.86
CA TYR A 113 -3.51 11.57 8.97
C TYR A 113 -2.69 11.92 10.22
N GLY A 114 -1.39 11.59 10.27
CA GLY A 114 -0.58 11.81 11.48
C GLY A 114 -1.09 11.03 12.70
N ASP A 115 -0.85 11.58 13.89
CA ASP A 115 -1.27 11.03 15.19
C ASP A 115 -2.65 11.55 15.63
N ASP A 116 -3.58 11.69 14.68
CA ASP A 116 -4.96 12.05 14.96
C ASP A 116 -5.65 11.04 15.90
N SER A 117 -6.81 11.43 16.44
CA SER A 117 -7.56 10.65 17.44
C SER A 117 -9.00 10.41 17.00
N GLY A 118 -9.59 9.31 17.48
CA GLY A 118 -10.96 8.96 17.16
C GLY A 118 -11.10 8.23 15.81
N ILE A 119 -12.30 8.31 15.24
CA ILE A 119 -12.65 7.60 13.99
C ILE A 119 -12.21 8.44 12.80
N ILE A 120 -11.34 7.87 11.96
CA ILE A 120 -10.78 8.52 10.78
C ILE A 120 -11.43 7.90 9.55
N THR A 121 -12.06 8.75 8.75
CA THR A 121 -12.69 8.39 7.47
C THR A 121 -11.93 9.04 6.31
N GLU A 122 -12.34 8.74 5.09
CA GLU A 122 -11.78 9.36 3.88
C GLU A 122 -12.00 10.88 3.85
N GLN A 123 -12.99 11.40 4.58
CA GLN A 123 -13.32 12.82 4.68
C GLN A 123 -12.58 13.55 5.81
N SER A 124 -11.92 12.83 6.72
CA SER A 124 -11.12 13.43 7.78
C SER A 124 -9.99 14.28 7.20
N ALA A 125 -9.64 15.38 7.87
CA ALA A 125 -8.55 16.25 7.46
C ALA A 125 -7.20 15.51 7.53
N THR A 126 -6.33 15.72 6.55
CA THR A 126 -4.98 15.14 6.56
C THR A 126 -4.00 16.07 7.27
N ASN A 127 -3.21 15.53 8.18
CA ASN A 127 -2.20 16.26 8.94
C ASN A 127 -0.92 15.40 9.15
N PRO A 128 -0.15 15.12 8.09
CA PRO A 128 0.98 14.21 8.18
C PRO A 128 2.13 14.78 9.01
N GLN A 129 2.50 14.05 10.07
CA GLN A 129 3.61 14.42 10.95
C GLN A 129 4.95 13.77 10.59
N THR A 130 4.95 12.83 9.64
CA THR A 130 6.17 12.17 9.16
C THR A 130 6.50 12.61 7.74
N GLN A 131 7.79 12.65 7.40
CA GLN A 131 8.25 12.96 6.04
C GLN A 131 7.61 12.03 4.99
N SER A 132 7.48 10.74 5.31
CA SER A 132 6.83 9.77 4.42
C SER A 132 5.35 10.09 4.21
N GLY A 133 4.63 10.46 5.28
CA GLY A 133 3.22 10.90 5.18
C GLY A 133 3.07 12.18 4.34
N GLN A 134 3.97 13.15 4.52
CA GLN A 134 3.98 14.40 3.75
C GLN A 134 4.22 14.14 2.26
N ILE A 135 5.22 13.31 1.92
CA ILE A 135 5.51 12.92 0.54
C ILE A 135 4.31 12.20 -0.08
N ASN A 136 3.70 11.23 0.61
CA ASN A 136 2.52 10.53 0.09
C ASN A 136 1.37 11.51 -0.16
N LEU A 137 1.11 12.45 0.75
CA LEU A 137 0.07 13.45 0.55
C LEU A 137 0.34 14.33 -0.68
N SER A 138 1.59 14.76 -0.89
CA SER A 138 1.99 15.47 -2.12
C SER A 138 1.80 14.62 -3.38
N LEU A 139 2.14 13.33 -3.32
CA LEU A 139 1.95 12.41 -4.45
C LEU A 139 0.47 12.18 -4.76
N GLU A 140 -0.39 12.06 -3.75
CA GLU A 140 -1.82 11.95 -3.98
C GLU A 140 -2.39 13.18 -4.70
N ALA A 141 -1.91 14.38 -4.34
CA ALA A 141 -2.30 15.61 -5.04
C ALA A 141 -1.85 15.59 -6.50
N MET A 142 -0.59 15.23 -6.77
CA MET A 142 -0.08 15.08 -8.15
C MET A 142 -0.84 14.02 -8.95
N VAL A 143 -1.15 12.88 -8.35
CA VAL A 143 -1.93 11.82 -9.02
C VAL A 143 -3.32 12.33 -9.41
N ARG A 144 -4.01 13.05 -8.52
CA ARG A 144 -5.30 13.68 -8.83
C ARG A 144 -5.18 14.83 -9.85
N GLU A 145 -4.06 15.53 -9.89
CA GLU A 145 -3.81 16.56 -10.91
C GLU A 145 -3.67 15.94 -12.31
N TYR A 146 -2.86 14.89 -12.45
CA TYR A 146 -2.58 14.26 -13.73
C TYR A 146 -3.67 13.27 -14.21
N PHE A 147 -4.44 12.70 -13.28
CA PHE A 147 -5.43 11.64 -13.55
C PHE A 147 -6.76 11.86 -12.81
N THR A 148 -7.20 13.11 -12.64
CA THR A 148 -8.38 13.57 -11.87
C THR A 148 -9.44 12.50 -11.56
N ASP A 149 -10.44 12.32 -12.43
CA ASP A 149 -11.53 11.35 -12.23
C ASP A 149 -11.15 9.93 -12.67
N HIS A 150 -9.90 9.74 -13.09
CA HIS A 150 -9.36 8.46 -13.56
C HIS A 150 -8.34 7.85 -12.57
N SER A 151 -8.25 8.42 -11.37
CA SER A 151 -7.33 7.99 -10.32
C SER A 151 -8.08 7.39 -9.14
N THR A 152 -7.54 6.30 -8.59
CA THR A 152 -7.98 5.76 -7.30
C THR A 152 -6.80 5.72 -6.33
N ILE A 153 -6.96 6.44 -5.23
CA ILE A 153 -5.99 6.48 -4.14
C ILE A 153 -6.41 5.45 -3.11
N ILE A 154 -5.54 4.49 -2.82
CA ILE A 154 -5.76 3.51 -1.76
C ILE A 154 -4.84 3.86 -0.60
N ARG A 155 -5.42 4.13 0.57
CA ARG A 155 -4.72 4.38 1.84
C ARG A 155 -4.85 3.13 2.72
N PRO A 156 -4.01 2.10 2.52
CA PRO A 156 -4.00 0.96 3.43
C PRO A 156 -3.48 1.38 4.81
N ALA A 157 -4.02 0.73 5.85
CA ALA A 157 -3.46 0.71 7.18
C ALA A 157 -2.11 -0.04 7.20
N GLY A 158 -1.64 -0.48 8.37
CA GLY A 158 -0.40 -1.26 8.44
C GLY A 158 -0.53 -2.59 7.69
N LEU A 159 0.17 -2.72 6.57
CA LEU A 159 0.16 -3.93 5.75
C LEU A 159 0.82 -5.12 6.48
N VAL A 160 0.10 -6.24 6.51
CA VAL A 160 0.54 -7.52 7.09
C VAL A 160 0.40 -8.64 6.08
N GLY A 161 1.28 -9.64 6.17
CA GLY A 161 1.16 -10.92 5.47
C GLY A 161 2.31 -11.85 5.87
N ASN A 162 2.26 -13.11 5.43
CA ASN A 162 3.06 -14.21 5.99
C ASN A 162 4.57 -13.90 6.09
N ASN A 163 5.17 -13.26 5.08
CA ASN A 163 6.60 -12.94 5.07
C ASN A 163 6.95 -11.56 5.68
N ARG A 164 5.96 -10.86 6.23
CA ARG A 164 6.10 -9.50 6.77
C ARG A 164 5.11 -9.24 7.90
N HIS A 165 5.27 -9.97 9.01
CA HIS A 165 4.45 -9.75 10.19
C HIS A 165 5.07 -8.68 11.12
N PRO A 166 4.34 -7.64 11.53
CA PRO A 166 4.91 -6.54 12.32
C PRO A 166 5.37 -6.97 13.73
N ALA A 167 4.88 -8.11 14.24
CA ALA A 167 5.29 -8.63 15.55
C ALA A 167 6.80 -8.86 15.67
N HIS A 168 7.48 -9.25 14.59
CA HIS A 168 8.93 -9.45 14.59
C HIS A 168 9.72 -8.17 14.95
N TYR A 169 9.15 -6.98 14.75
CA TYR A 169 9.84 -5.72 15.09
C TYR A 169 9.80 -5.38 16.58
N LEU A 170 8.83 -5.91 17.32
CA LEU A 170 8.66 -5.64 18.75
C LEU A 170 9.00 -6.84 19.63
N ALA A 171 9.03 -8.05 19.08
CA ALA A 171 9.39 -9.26 19.82
C ALA A 171 10.67 -9.10 20.65
N GLY A 172 10.61 -9.55 21.90
CA GLY A 172 11.71 -9.51 22.87
C GLY A 172 12.12 -8.13 23.38
N LYS A 173 11.45 -7.04 22.98
CA LYS A 173 11.71 -5.71 23.54
C LYS A 173 10.97 -5.53 24.87
N SER A 174 11.60 -4.76 25.76
CA SER A 174 11.04 -4.43 27.07
C SER A 174 10.69 -2.95 27.18
N ASP A 175 9.80 -2.63 28.12
CA ASP A 175 9.44 -1.27 28.53
C ASP A 175 9.00 -0.39 27.35
N LEU A 176 8.28 -1.01 26.39
CA LEU A 176 7.78 -0.29 25.23
C LEU A 176 6.77 0.78 25.67
N PRO A 177 6.90 2.03 25.18
CA PRO A 177 5.94 3.09 25.48
C PRO A 177 4.63 2.85 24.73
N THR A 178 3.61 3.67 25.02
CA THR A 178 2.33 3.74 24.29
C THR A 178 1.60 2.39 24.10
N PRO A 179 1.36 1.63 25.20
CA PRO A 179 0.65 0.35 25.16
C PRO A 179 -0.76 0.46 24.57
N ASP A 180 -1.41 1.60 24.80
CA ASP A 180 -2.84 1.79 24.54
C ASP A 180 -3.15 2.32 23.13
N ILE A 181 -2.15 2.64 22.32
CA ILE A 181 -2.40 3.12 20.95
C ILE A 181 -3.03 2.00 20.10
N ARG A 182 -4.09 2.33 19.38
CA ARG A 182 -4.77 1.43 18.44
C ARG A 182 -3.84 0.91 17.36
N VAL A 183 -3.89 -0.40 17.15
CA VAL A 183 -3.24 -1.07 16.02
C VAL A 183 -4.22 -1.11 14.85
N ASN A 184 -3.82 -0.51 13.73
CA ASN A 184 -4.59 -0.50 12.49
C ASN A 184 -3.83 -1.32 11.45
N LEU A 185 -4.39 -2.46 11.04
CA LEU A 185 -3.74 -3.39 10.12
C LEU A 185 -4.67 -3.82 8.99
N VAL A 186 -4.10 -4.22 7.86
CA VAL A 186 -4.85 -4.85 6.76
C VAL A 186 -3.98 -5.93 6.13
N HIS A 187 -4.59 -7.06 5.80
CA HIS A 187 -3.88 -8.18 5.19
C HIS A 187 -3.59 -7.91 3.71
N GLN A 188 -2.47 -8.43 3.22
CA GLN A 188 -2.03 -8.31 1.83
C GLN A 188 -3.12 -8.77 0.84
N ASP A 189 -3.73 -9.92 1.10
CA ASP A 189 -4.78 -10.49 0.23
C ASP A 189 -5.97 -9.55 0.07
N ASP A 190 -6.39 -8.88 1.14
CA ASP A 190 -7.51 -7.93 1.10
C ASP A 190 -7.16 -6.69 0.28
N VAL A 191 -5.91 -6.24 0.34
CA VAL A 191 -5.43 -5.14 -0.50
C VAL A 191 -5.34 -5.56 -1.98
N VAL A 192 -4.89 -6.79 -2.27
CA VAL A 192 -4.91 -7.34 -3.63
C VAL A 192 -6.34 -7.41 -4.16
N CYS A 193 -7.27 -7.95 -3.37
CA CYS A 193 -8.69 -8.04 -3.72
C CYS A 193 -9.30 -6.66 -4.00
N ALA A 194 -9.02 -5.66 -3.15
CA ALA A 194 -9.49 -4.30 -3.35
C ALA A 194 -8.96 -3.67 -4.64
N ILE A 195 -7.66 -3.78 -4.92
CA ILE A 195 -7.05 -3.24 -6.16
C ILE A 195 -7.67 -3.91 -7.40
N GLN A 196 -7.80 -5.24 -7.37
CA GLN A 196 -8.43 -5.98 -8.46
C GLN A 196 -9.88 -5.51 -8.67
N THR A 197 -10.65 -5.37 -7.58
CA THR A 197 -12.04 -4.91 -7.63
C THR A 197 -12.15 -3.50 -8.22
N VAL A 198 -11.24 -2.59 -7.87
CA VAL A 198 -11.19 -1.24 -8.46
C VAL A 198 -11.08 -1.30 -9.99
N ILE A 199 -10.20 -2.18 -10.49
CA ILE A 199 -9.94 -2.34 -11.92
C ILE A 199 -11.12 -2.98 -12.64
N GLU A 200 -11.71 -4.04 -12.05
CA GLU A 200 -12.79 -4.81 -12.68
C GLU A 200 -14.14 -4.08 -12.67
N LYS A 201 -14.39 -3.24 -11.66
CA LYS A 201 -15.64 -2.48 -11.51
C LYS A 201 -15.51 -1.01 -11.92
N ASP A 202 -14.39 -0.61 -12.52
CA ASP A 202 -14.09 0.76 -12.93
C ASP A 202 -14.33 1.82 -11.82
N ILE A 203 -13.87 1.52 -10.61
CA ILE A 203 -14.06 2.39 -9.44
C ILE A 203 -12.97 3.47 -9.44
N TRP A 204 -13.16 4.50 -10.26
CA TRP A 204 -12.23 5.62 -10.42
C TRP A 204 -12.69 6.90 -9.69
N GLY A 205 -11.79 7.85 -9.50
CA GLY A 205 -12.04 9.12 -8.81
C GLY A 205 -12.28 8.96 -7.31
N LYS A 206 -11.80 7.87 -6.69
CA LYS A 206 -12.03 7.56 -5.27
C LYS A 206 -10.75 7.65 -4.46
N THR A 207 -10.91 8.04 -3.19
CA THR A 207 -9.96 7.71 -2.14
C THR A 207 -10.59 6.63 -1.29
N LEU A 208 -9.84 5.55 -1.04
CA LEU A 208 -10.32 4.38 -0.32
C LEU A 208 -9.41 4.05 0.85
N HIS A 209 -9.99 3.76 2.01
CA HIS A 209 -9.30 3.17 3.16
C HIS A 209 -9.37 1.66 3.09
N LEU A 210 -8.28 1.01 3.49
CA LEU A 210 -8.28 -0.44 3.72
C LEU A 210 -7.68 -0.71 5.10
N SER A 211 -8.52 -1.22 6.00
CA SER A 211 -8.20 -1.61 7.37
C SER A 211 -9.09 -2.78 7.76
N ALA A 212 -8.58 -3.65 8.63
CA ALA A 212 -9.39 -4.56 9.43
C ALA A 212 -10.44 -3.76 10.22
N LEU A 213 -11.52 -4.45 10.61
CA LEU A 213 -12.65 -3.89 11.34
C LEU A 213 -12.37 -3.77 12.84
N GLU A 214 -11.39 -4.51 13.34
CA GLU A 214 -10.94 -4.49 14.73
C GLU A 214 -9.63 -3.72 14.90
N HIS A 215 -9.53 -2.99 16.02
CA HIS A 215 -8.42 -2.08 16.33
C HIS A 215 -7.94 -2.27 17.77
N PRO A 216 -7.34 -3.43 18.10
CA PRO A 216 -6.87 -3.73 19.46
C PRO A 216 -5.78 -2.76 19.93
N THR A 217 -5.54 -2.75 21.24
CA THR A 217 -4.40 -1.99 21.79
C THR A 217 -3.09 -2.56 21.27
N ARG A 218 -2.04 -1.72 21.24
CA ARG A 218 -0.70 -2.15 20.86
C ARG A 218 -0.16 -3.21 21.80
N ALA A 219 -0.38 -3.07 23.11
CA ALA A 219 0.03 -4.08 24.08
C ALA A 219 -0.65 -5.42 23.81
N GLU A 220 -1.98 -5.43 23.71
CA GLU A 220 -2.77 -6.63 23.46
C GLU A 220 -2.33 -7.35 22.17
N TYR A 221 -2.35 -6.63 21.04
CA TYR A 221 -2.09 -7.23 19.74
C TYR A 221 -0.67 -7.80 19.64
N TYR A 222 0.36 -7.02 20.01
CA TYR A 222 1.73 -7.46 19.82
C TYR A 222 2.16 -8.54 20.81
N THR A 223 1.62 -8.55 22.03
CA THR A 223 1.82 -9.64 22.97
C THR A 223 1.13 -10.91 22.48
N TRP A 224 -0.11 -10.83 21.99
CA TRP A 224 -0.82 -11.97 21.40
C TRP A 224 -0.10 -12.51 20.16
N ALA A 225 0.26 -11.64 19.21
CA ALA A 225 0.85 -12.03 17.94
C ALA A 225 2.24 -12.66 18.12
N ALA A 226 3.05 -12.13 19.04
CA ALA A 226 4.34 -12.73 19.36
C ALA A 226 4.18 -14.16 19.88
N LYS A 227 3.24 -14.40 20.80
CA LYS A 227 2.93 -15.76 21.29
C LYS A 227 2.46 -16.68 20.17
N ARG A 228 1.55 -16.20 19.31
CA ARG A 228 1.01 -16.97 18.18
C ARG A 228 2.09 -17.41 17.20
N LEU A 229 3.11 -16.58 16.99
CA LEU A 229 4.23 -16.84 16.08
C LEU A 229 5.44 -17.52 16.76
N GLY A 230 5.32 -17.94 18.02
CA GLY A 230 6.43 -18.57 18.75
C GLY A 230 7.61 -17.64 19.05
N LEU A 231 7.36 -16.33 19.10
CA LEU A 231 8.35 -15.30 19.43
C LEU A 231 8.30 -14.93 20.91
N ASN A 232 9.41 -14.41 21.45
CA ASN A 232 9.42 -13.82 22.78
C ASN A 232 8.47 -12.61 22.84
N PRO A 233 7.43 -12.62 23.71
CA PRO A 233 6.50 -11.51 23.78
C PRO A 233 7.19 -10.22 24.25
N PRO A 234 6.85 -9.05 23.68
CA PRO A 234 7.29 -7.78 24.22
C PRO A 234 6.66 -7.49 25.59
N SER A 235 7.33 -6.67 26.40
CA SER A 235 6.71 -5.98 27.54
C SER A 235 6.51 -4.49 27.23
N PHE A 236 5.50 -3.92 27.87
CA PHE A 236 5.14 -2.51 27.75
C PHE A 236 5.14 -1.88 29.14
N ILE A 237 5.30 -0.55 29.18
CA ILE A 237 5.01 0.21 30.40
C ILE A 237 3.51 0.08 30.75
N ASN A 238 3.14 0.35 32.00
CA ASN A 238 1.75 0.34 32.43
C ASN A 238 0.92 1.34 31.59
N GLY A 239 -0.21 0.85 31.08
CA GLY A 239 -1.21 1.63 30.37
C GLY A 239 -2.56 1.58 31.07
N GLU A 240 -3.52 2.35 30.57
CA GLU A 240 -4.91 2.33 31.03
C GLU A 240 -5.67 1.12 30.50
N GLY A 241 -5.15 0.44 29.46
CA GLY A 241 -5.80 -0.69 28.81
C GLY A 241 -6.95 -0.31 27.88
N VAL A 242 -7.16 0.99 27.66
CA VAL A 242 -8.22 1.54 26.81
C VAL A 242 -7.64 2.00 25.48
N ALA A 243 -8.14 1.47 24.36
CA ALA A 243 -7.59 1.75 23.05
C ALA A 243 -7.76 3.22 22.61
N MET A 244 -6.65 3.95 22.47
CA MET A 244 -6.57 5.37 22.13
C MET A 244 -5.94 5.64 20.75
N GLY A 245 -5.97 6.90 20.30
CA GLY A 245 -5.47 7.33 19.00
C GLY A 245 -6.45 7.03 17.87
N LYS A 246 -5.97 7.08 16.62
CA LYS A 246 -6.82 6.88 15.45
C LYS A 246 -7.28 5.44 15.25
N GLN A 247 -8.54 5.32 14.83
CA GLN A 247 -9.15 4.14 14.24
C GLN A 247 -9.48 4.44 12.78
N ILE A 248 -8.88 3.69 11.87
CA ILE A 248 -9.14 3.83 10.44
C ILE A 248 -10.42 3.09 10.09
N ASP A 249 -11.48 3.83 9.74
CA ASP A 249 -12.76 3.25 9.34
C ASP A 249 -12.79 2.99 7.84
N ALA A 250 -12.73 1.71 7.46
CA ALA A 250 -12.81 1.27 6.07
C ALA A 250 -14.25 0.94 5.61
N THR A 251 -15.27 1.12 6.45
CA THR A 251 -16.64 0.66 6.18
C THR A 251 -17.18 1.22 4.88
N ARG A 252 -17.02 2.53 4.65
CA ARG A 252 -17.50 3.17 3.41
C ARG A 252 -16.76 2.65 2.18
N SER A 253 -15.45 2.49 2.27
CA SER A 253 -14.63 1.93 1.20
C SER A 253 -15.02 0.50 0.84
N LEU A 254 -15.24 -0.37 1.83
CA LEU A 254 -15.69 -1.74 1.61
C LEU A 254 -17.06 -1.80 0.95
N GLN A 255 -17.98 -0.89 1.31
CA GLN A 255 -19.27 -0.74 0.64
C GLN A 255 -19.13 -0.29 -0.82
N VAL A 256 -18.27 0.70 -1.09
CA VAL A 256 -18.01 1.18 -2.47
C VAL A 256 -17.41 0.06 -3.33
N LEU A 257 -16.48 -0.71 -2.77
CA LEU A 257 -15.88 -1.87 -3.44
C LEU A 257 -16.89 -3.03 -3.58
N GLY A 258 -17.85 -3.13 -2.67
CA GLY A 258 -18.77 -4.26 -2.58
C GLY A 258 -18.03 -5.56 -2.25
N ILE A 259 -17.09 -5.51 -1.30
CA ILE A 259 -16.29 -6.66 -0.86
C ILE A 259 -16.39 -6.84 0.66
N SER A 260 -16.16 -8.07 1.11
CA SER A 260 -15.91 -8.40 2.51
C SER A 260 -14.45 -8.79 2.69
N LEU A 261 -13.84 -8.38 3.80
CA LEU A 261 -12.47 -8.76 4.11
C LEU A 261 -12.38 -10.25 4.37
N ARG A 262 -11.37 -10.89 3.77
CA ARG A 262 -10.95 -12.25 4.13
C ARG A 262 -10.36 -12.29 5.53
N TYR A 263 -9.73 -11.21 5.97
CA TYR A 263 -9.15 -11.05 7.30
C TYR A 263 -9.75 -9.81 8.00
N PRO A 264 -10.99 -9.89 8.50
CA PRO A 264 -11.67 -8.77 9.14
C PRO A 264 -11.06 -8.37 10.49
N SER A 265 -10.29 -9.24 11.14
CA SER A 265 -9.59 -8.98 12.39
C SER A 265 -8.07 -9.10 12.24
N PRO A 266 -7.25 -8.23 12.86
CA PRO A 266 -5.81 -8.42 12.95
C PRO A 266 -5.41 -9.77 13.58
N PHE A 267 -6.26 -10.34 14.44
CA PHE A 267 -6.04 -11.63 15.08
C PHE A 267 -6.13 -12.83 14.12
N GLU A 268 -6.57 -12.60 12.88
CA GLU A 268 -6.64 -13.63 11.84
C GLU A 268 -5.44 -13.57 10.88
N MET A 269 -4.57 -12.57 11.02
CA MET A 269 -3.46 -12.27 10.09
C MET A 269 -2.12 -12.93 10.49
N CYS A 270 -2.11 -13.78 11.52
CA CYS A 270 -0.96 -14.58 11.96
C CYS A 270 -1.08 -16.03 11.45
N GLN A 271 -1.03 -16.20 10.12
CA GLN A 271 -1.04 -17.51 9.44
C GLN A 271 0.35 -17.90 8.95
#